data_AF-R0AR67-F1
#
_entry.id   AF-R0AR67-F1
#
_cell.length_a   1.000
_cell.length_b   1.000
_cell.length_c   1.000
_cell.angle_alpha   90.00
_cell.angle_beta   90.00
_cell.angle_gamma   90.00
#
_symmetry.space_group_name_H-M   'P 1'
#
loop_
_entity.id
_entity.type
_entity.pdbx_description
1 polymer ?
#
loop_
_entity_poly.entity_id
_entity_poly.type
_entity_poly.pdbx_seq_one_letter_code
_entity_poly.pdbx_strand_id
1 'polypeptide(L)'
;MITVVGRKLVIPEKDSQIGTTYDNNSEVRHIRLNRITAGGVDLANLRFKLDLEYEDAILDTCLLDAEVQEAYILLTWSIPAACVSHKGTVWIAVRAYDENGTIKWATNPGAVYVGHTIFDGEAYKGHLAEFEQLEERITQKAETLDANESKRQEAEEQRKANEERRVNNEAEWQRQAETAIAKANTTLEKATEKAEEATQAAATATVKAEAAEASSEAANQSANTASQAANTAAIRATEAEGSATAASRSESTASQAASTATAKAEAAEASSTAANQSANTASHAADTATTRATEAERSATAANQSANTASQAAATATNKATEAERSAEEANQIAQGLGGFNGKASSVSAVDEQGLLGGADGTSNVQELLDALAQKVALELVSNSKLAEILSGYIATSSINNTGLVTEEGFVADARQMNPNVAGSLAAKVKKNTDDIVTANSNLEWKLNGTYKATDTCPLPEKYNELMIKIYRTSDYAYTCGVNILKAEIGKNTGNWMTGCGRDANGWDVKIVIAITNTIAINSVFINAADNKSNFSFVVYYR
;
A
#
# COMPACT_ATOMS: atom_id res chain seq x y z
N MET A 1 -71.10 52.76 141.25
CA MET A 1 -70.07 52.46 142.25
C MET A 1 -70.47 51.22 143.03
N ILE A 2 -69.61 50.21 142.98
CA ILE A 2 -69.76 48.94 143.69
C ILE A 2 -69.32 49.15 145.14
N THR A 3 -70.00 48.52 146.10
CA THR A 3 -69.64 48.62 147.52
C THR A 3 -69.48 47.26 148.17
N VAL A 4 -68.56 47.14 149.13
CA VAL A 4 -68.35 45.90 149.89
C VAL A 4 -68.94 46.05 151.30
N VAL A 5 -69.90 45.19 151.65
CA VAL A 5 -70.51 45.14 152.98
C VAL A 5 -70.37 43.73 153.55
N GLY A 6 -69.64 43.57 154.66
CA GLY A 6 -69.52 42.28 155.35
C GLY A 6 -68.88 41.13 154.54
N ARG A 7 -68.15 41.45 153.45
CA ARG A 7 -67.60 40.59 152.37
C ARG A 7 -68.47 40.40 151.12
N LYS A 8 -69.71 40.88 151.10
CA LYS A 8 -70.56 40.82 149.89
C LYS A 8 -70.29 42.03 149.00
N LEU A 9 -70.08 41.79 147.70
CA LEU A 9 -70.12 42.82 146.67
C LEU A 9 -71.57 43.22 146.39
N VAL A 10 -71.91 44.48 146.65
CA VAL A 10 -73.18 45.09 146.29
C VAL A 10 -72.95 45.89 145.02
N ILE A 11 -73.34 45.30 143.89
CA ILE A 11 -73.15 45.83 142.54
C ILE A 11 -74.46 46.46 142.08
N PRO A 12 -74.53 47.80 141.90
CA PRO A 12 -75.71 48.45 141.32
C PRO A 12 -75.92 48.00 139.87
N GLU A 13 -77.17 47.99 139.41
CA GLU A 13 -77.54 47.57 138.05
C GLU A 13 -76.74 48.30 136.96
N LYS A 14 -76.55 49.61 137.10
CA LYS A 14 -75.74 50.42 136.16
C LYS A 14 -74.26 50.05 136.10
N ASP A 15 -73.73 49.40 137.14
CA ASP A 15 -72.35 48.93 137.21
C ASP A 15 -72.24 47.44 136.89
N SER A 16 -73.36 46.74 136.66
CA SER A 16 -73.39 45.31 136.41
C SER A 16 -72.86 44.93 135.03
N GLN A 17 -73.01 45.80 134.02
CA GLN A 17 -72.38 45.61 132.72
C GLN A 17 -71.01 46.31 132.68
N ILE A 18 -69.96 45.57 132.32
CA ILE A 18 -68.57 46.06 132.35
C ILE A 18 -68.04 46.46 130.96
N GLY A 19 -68.75 46.13 129.89
CA GLY A 19 -68.40 46.50 128.52
C GLY A 19 -68.94 45.50 127.50
N THR A 20 -68.43 45.56 126.28
CA THR A 20 -68.65 44.61 125.19
C THR A 20 -67.31 44.08 124.66
N THR A 21 -67.31 43.00 123.86
CA THR A 21 -66.07 42.46 123.27
C THR A 21 -65.33 43.40 122.31
N TYR A 22 -65.93 44.53 121.93
CA TYR A 22 -65.28 45.56 121.11
C TYR A 22 -64.54 46.61 121.96
N ASP A 23 -64.90 46.73 123.23
CA ASP A 23 -64.37 47.77 124.11
C ASP A 23 -62.90 47.51 124.47
N ASN A 24 -62.11 48.59 124.55
CA ASN A 24 -60.73 48.54 125.00
C ASN A 24 -60.41 49.78 125.85
N ASN A 25 -60.28 49.61 127.16
CA ASN A 25 -60.02 50.69 128.13
C ASN A 25 -61.05 51.83 128.11
N SER A 26 -62.27 51.59 127.64
CA SER A 26 -63.34 52.61 127.54
C SER A 26 -64.13 52.79 128.83
N GLU A 27 -63.99 51.87 129.79
CA GLU A 27 -64.80 51.84 131.02
C GLU A 27 -63.95 51.72 132.28
N VAL A 28 -64.41 52.36 133.35
CA VAL A 28 -63.81 52.30 134.69
C VAL A 28 -64.90 52.02 135.72
N ARG A 29 -64.62 51.15 136.69
CA ARG A 29 -65.49 50.87 137.84
C ARG A 29 -64.76 51.21 139.12
N HIS A 30 -65.52 51.71 140.09
CA HIS A 30 -65.01 52.02 141.41
C HIS A 30 -65.65 51.08 142.44
N ILE A 31 -64.82 50.42 143.25
CA ILE A 31 -65.23 49.50 144.31
C ILE A 31 -64.82 50.11 145.65
N ARG A 32 -65.79 50.43 146.49
CA ARG A 32 -65.55 51.00 147.82
C ARG A 32 -65.70 49.93 148.90
N LEU A 33 -64.73 49.82 149.80
CA LEU A 33 -64.80 48.96 150.98
C LEU A 33 -64.44 49.72 152.26
N ASN A 34 -64.92 49.26 153.42
CA ASN A 34 -64.49 49.83 154.70
C ASN A 34 -63.03 49.50 154.98
N ARG A 35 -62.28 50.47 155.50
CA ARG A 35 -60.86 50.29 155.84
C ARG A 35 -60.69 49.28 156.97
N ILE A 36 -61.50 49.40 158.01
CA ILE A 36 -61.53 48.46 159.14
C ILE A 36 -62.66 47.47 158.92
N THR A 37 -62.33 46.17 158.94
CA THR A 37 -63.35 45.10 158.87
C THR A 37 -64.21 45.07 160.13
N ALA A 38 -65.38 44.43 160.08
CA ALA A 38 -66.21 44.22 161.27
C ALA A 38 -65.49 43.43 162.39
N GLY A 39 -64.42 42.70 162.06
CA GLY A 39 -63.56 41.98 163.01
C GLY A 39 -62.33 42.77 163.49
N GLY A 40 -62.24 44.08 163.19
CA GLY A 40 -61.17 44.96 163.68
C GLY A 40 -59.86 44.95 162.87
N VAL A 41 -59.77 44.19 161.78
CA VAL A 41 -58.57 44.17 160.91
C VAL A 41 -58.54 45.40 160.01
N ASP A 42 -57.42 46.13 160.01
CA ASP A 42 -57.14 47.25 159.09
C ASP A 42 -56.63 46.74 157.74
N LEU A 43 -57.32 47.11 156.66
CA LEU A 43 -57.03 46.70 155.29
C LEU A 43 -56.17 47.72 154.52
N ALA A 44 -55.81 48.86 155.12
CA ALA A 44 -55.12 49.95 154.44
C ALA A 44 -53.80 49.55 153.76
N ASN A 45 -53.03 48.64 154.36
CA ASN A 45 -51.71 48.26 153.87
C ASN A 45 -51.72 47.00 152.97
N LEU A 46 -52.89 46.57 152.50
CA LEU A 46 -53.01 45.40 151.64
C LEU A 46 -52.90 45.78 150.16
N ARG A 47 -52.38 44.86 149.34
CA ARG A 47 -52.39 44.95 147.88
C ARG A 47 -53.67 44.31 147.35
N PHE A 48 -54.41 45.05 146.54
CA PHE A 48 -55.72 44.62 146.03
C PHE A 48 -55.62 44.10 144.59
N LYS A 49 -56.35 43.01 144.33
CA LYS A 49 -56.51 42.38 143.03
C LYS A 49 -57.98 42.10 142.79
N LEU A 50 -58.42 42.21 141.54
CA LEU A 50 -59.73 41.74 141.11
C LEU A 50 -59.53 40.44 140.36
N ASP A 51 -60.08 39.36 140.88
CA ASP A 51 -60.16 38.11 140.14
C ASP A 51 -61.44 38.10 139.33
N LEU A 52 -61.34 37.56 138.12
CA LEU A 52 -62.44 37.37 137.19
C LEU A 52 -62.47 35.90 136.80
N GLU A 53 -63.67 35.34 136.81
CA GLU A 53 -63.95 33.99 136.32
C GLU A 53 -65.03 34.10 135.24
N TYR A 54 -64.65 33.69 134.02
CA TYR A 54 -65.53 33.64 132.86
C TYR A 54 -66.19 32.26 132.74
N GLU A 55 -67.02 32.08 131.70
CA GLU A 55 -67.52 30.77 131.30
C GLU A 55 -66.35 29.78 131.06
N ASP A 56 -66.61 28.48 131.26
CA ASP A 56 -65.61 27.40 131.19
C ASP A 56 -64.44 27.49 132.22
N ALA A 57 -64.63 28.24 133.31
CA ALA A 57 -63.65 28.42 134.40
C ALA A 57 -62.32 29.05 133.93
N ILE A 58 -62.37 29.88 132.90
CA ILE A 58 -61.24 30.73 132.51
C ILE A 58 -61.05 31.80 133.59
N LEU A 59 -59.86 31.87 134.16
CA LEU A 59 -59.51 32.81 135.22
C LEU A 59 -58.64 33.95 134.69
N ASP A 60 -58.95 35.17 135.11
CA ASP A 60 -58.10 36.34 134.91
C ASP A 60 -57.94 37.12 136.22
N THR A 61 -56.96 37.99 136.28
CA THR A 61 -56.69 38.83 137.45
C THR A 61 -56.27 40.22 137.00
N CYS A 62 -57.17 41.20 137.19
CA CYS A 62 -56.90 42.59 136.88
C CYS A 62 -56.35 43.29 138.16
N LEU A 63 -55.31 44.13 138.03
CA LEU A 63 -54.77 44.92 139.16
C LEU A 63 -55.75 46.05 139.49
N LEU A 64 -55.95 46.33 140.78
CA LEU A 64 -56.75 47.46 141.24
C LEU A 64 -55.85 48.56 141.77
N ASP A 65 -56.11 49.79 141.34
CA ASP A 65 -55.48 50.96 141.92
C ASP A 65 -56.21 51.32 143.20
N ALA A 66 -55.50 51.29 144.34
CA ALA A 66 -56.09 51.49 145.66
C ALA A 66 -55.77 52.88 146.21
N GLU A 67 -56.82 53.60 146.62
CA GLU A 67 -56.73 54.87 147.33
C GLU A 67 -57.30 54.72 148.74
N VAL A 68 -56.43 54.84 149.75
CA VAL A 68 -56.80 54.67 151.16
C VAL A 68 -57.26 56.00 151.73
N GLN A 69 -58.49 56.02 152.24
CA GLN A 69 -59.09 57.15 152.94
C GLN A 69 -59.24 56.83 154.44
N GLU A 70 -59.59 57.83 155.26
CA GLU A 70 -59.65 57.67 156.72
C GLU A 70 -60.64 56.57 157.16
N ALA A 71 -61.82 56.51 156.53
CA ALA A 71 -62.88 55.56 156.87
C ALA A 71 -63.05 54.39 155.87
N TYR A 72 -62.55 54.51 154.64
CA TYR A 72 -62.79 53.55 153.56
C TYR A 72 -61.59 53.46 152.61
N ILE A 73 -61.58 52.45 151.75
CA ILE A 73 -60.62 52.31 150.65
C ILE A 73 -61.43 52.34 149.35
N LEU A 74 -60.99 53.13 148.39
CA LEU A 74 -61.55 53.18 147.05
C LEU A 74 -60.61 52.42 146.11
N LEU A 75 -61.14 51.42 145.42
CA LEU A 75 -60.41 50.66 144.42
C LEU A 75 -60.93 51.05 143.05
N THR A 76 -60.02 51.43 142.16
CA THR A 76 -60.32 51.77 140.78
C THR A 76 -59.94 50.60 139.89
N TRP A 77 -60.92 50.14 139.12
CA TRP A 77 -60.77 49.11 138.11
C TRP A 77 -60.94 49.73 136.73
N SER A 78 -59.83 49.92 136.03
CA SER A 78 -59.84 50.19 134.59
C SER A 78 -60.06 48.88 133.84
N ILE A 79 -61.00 48.85 132.90
CA ILE A 79 -61.42 47.62 132.22
C ILE A 79 -60.70 47.52 130.86
N PRO A 80 -59.58 46.79 130.76
CA PRO A 80 -58.90 46.56 129.48
C PRO A 80 -59.67 45.59 128.59
N ALA A 81 -59.33 45.58 127.29
CA ALA A 81 -59.91 44.65 126.30
C ALA A 81 -59.85 43.18 126.74
N ALA A 82 -58.79 42.78 127.46
CA ALA A 82 -58.67 41.43 128.00
C ALA A 82 -59.82 41.10 128.96
N CYS A 83 -60.20 42.01 129.87
CA CYS A 83 -61.21 41.71 130.88
C CYS A 83 -62.64 41.59 130.25
N VAL A 84 -62.86 42.03 128.98
CA VAL A 84 -64.14 41.94 128.22
C VAL A 84 -64.08 41.01 127.01
N SER A 85 -63.05 40.16 126.92
CA SER A 85 -62.81 39.26 125.77
C SER A 85 -63.82 38.11 125.63
N HIS A 86 -64.48 37.73 126.73
CA HIS A 86 -65.47 36.65 126.76
C HIS A 86 -66.87 37.23 127.05
N LYS A 87 -67.83 37.00 126.14
CA LYS A 87 -69.22 37.42 126.29
C LYS A 87 -69.89 36.60 127.41
N GLY A 88 -70.80 37.22 128.17
CA GLY A 88 -71.60 36.51 129.17
C GLY A 88 -71.37 36.98 130.61
N THR A 89 -71.76 36.13 131.57
CA THR A 89 -71.62 36.42 133.00
C THR A 89 -70.18 36.22 133.43
N VAL A 90 -69.63 37.19 134.16
CA VAL A 90 -68.28 37.15 134.73
C VAL A 90 -68.41 37.28 136.25
N TRP A 91 -67.83 36.34 136.99
CA TRP A 91 -67.80 36.40 138.44
C TRP A 91 -66.56 37.17 138.89
N ILE A 92 -66.77 38.23 139.66
CA ILE A 92 -65.69 39.05 140.18
C ILE A 92 -65.56 38.91 141.69
N ALA A 93 -64.33 38.87 142.18
CA ALA A 93 -64.03 38.91 143.60
C ALA A 93 -62.80 39.78 143.86
N VAL A 94 -62.87 40.62 144.90
CA VAL A 94 -61.69 41.38 145.34
C VAL A 94 -60.92 40.51 146.32
N ARG A 95 -59.64 40.28 146.03
CA ARG A 95 -58.66 39.72 146.97
C ARG A 95 -57.67 40.77 147.41
N ALA A 96 -57.24 40.67 148.65
CA ALA A 96 -56.23 41.53 149.25
C ALA A 96 -55.27 40.72 150.12
N TYR A 97 -53.99 41.09 150.09
CA TYR A 97 -52.96 40.49 150.93
C TYR A 97 -51.84 41.48 151.28
N ASP A 98 -51.19 41.30 152.42
CA ASP A 98 -49.99 42.05 152.79
C ASP A 98 -48.74 41.46 152.12
N GLU A 99 -47.63 42.19 152.12
CA GLU A 99 -46.39 41.77 151.45
C GLU A 99 -45.86 40.41 151.94
N ASN A 100 -46.12 40.06 153.20
CA ASN A 100 -45.69 38.80 153.81
C ASN A 100 -46.76 37.68 153.74
N GLY A 101 -47.94 37.95 153.19
CA GLY A 101 -49.06 37.01 153.11
C GLY A 101 -49.64 36.54 154.45
N THR A 102 -49.36 37.26 155.54
CA THR A 102 -49.84 36.99 156.90
C THR A 102 -51.32 37.37 157.04
N ILE A 103 -51.74 38.44 156.37
CA ILE A 103 -53.15 38.84 156.28
C ILE A 103 -53.60 38.58 154.86
N LYS A 104 -54.60 37.70 154.71
CA LYS A 104 -55.31 37.46 153.43
C LYS A 104 -56.79 37.72 153.63
N TRP A 105 -57.37 38.52 152.75
CA TRP A 105 -58.78 38.89 152.81
C TRP A 105 -59.38 38.81 151.41
N ALA A 106 -60.65 38.42 151.32
CA ALA A 106 -61.37 38.32 150.06
C ALA A 106 -62.85 38.66 150.25
N THR A 107 -63.51 39.08 149.17
CA THR A 107 -64.97 39.16 149.07
C THR A 107 -65.56 37.84 148.58
N ASN A 108 -66.84 37.63 148.83
CA ASN A 108 -67.62 36.63 148.11
C ASN A 108 -67.77 37.08 146.65
N PRO A 109 -67.85 36.15 145.68
CA PRO A 109 -68.05 36.49 144.27
C PRO A 109 -69.34 37.30 144.04
N GLY A 110 -69.26 38.29 143.15
CA GLY A 110 -70.39 39.05 142.62
C GLY A 110 -70.45 38.92 141.10
N ALA A 111 -71.64 38.87 140.52
CA ALA A 111 -71.80 38.76 139.07
C ALA A 111 -71.76 40.13 138.39
N VAL A 112 -71.00 40.23 137.31
CA VAL A 112 -71.05 41.29 136.29
C VAL A 112 -71.23 40.66 134.91
N TYR A 113 -71.47 41.47 133.87
CA TYR A 113 -71.83 41.01 132.54
C TYR A 113 -71.03 41.71 131.44
N VAL A 114 -70.53 40.93 130.48
CA VAL A 114 -69.97 41.43 129.22
C VAL A 114 -71.04 41.32 128.14
N GLY A 115 -71.45 42.46 127.61
CA GLY A 115 -72.50 42.59 126.60
C GLY A 115 -72.06 42.14 125.21
N HIS A 116 -73.07 41.94 124.36
CA HIS A 116 -72.88 41.72 122.93
C HIS A 116 -72.80 43.07 122.18
N THR A 117 -72.00 43.12 121.13
CA THR A 117 -71.94 44.22 120.15
C THR A 117 -72.32 43.68 118.77
N ILE A 118 -72.97 44.50 117.95
CA ILE A 118 -73.38 44.17 116.56
C ILE A 118 -72.16 43.81 115.68
N PHE A 119 -70.97 44.27 116.06
CA PHE A 119 -69.71 43.93 115.40
C PHE A 119 -69.00 42.82 116.19
N ASP A 120 -69.14 41.56 115.75
CA ASP A 120 -68.54 40.38 116.40
C ASP A 120 -67.50 39.64 115.54
N GLY A 121 -66.88 40.33 114.59
CA GLY A 121 -65.77 39.81 113.77
C GLY A 121 -64.45 39.68 114.53
N GLU A 122 -63.53 38.85 114.01
CA GLU A 122 -62.18 38.68 114.56
C GLU A 122 -61.43 40.02 114.65
N ALA A 123 -60.81 40.30 115.81
CA ALA A 123 -60.11 41.55 116.07
C ALA A 123 -58.96 41.81 115.06
N TYR A 124 -59.07 42.92 114.31
CA TYR A 124 -58.10 43.40 113.32
C TYR A 124 -56.73 43.72 113.97
N LYS A 125 -55.64 43.19 113.39
CA LYS A 125 -54.26 43.29 113.92
C LYS A 125 -53.30 44.15 113.07
N GLY A 126 -53.78 45.10 112.27
CA GLY A 126 -52.96 45.97 111.39
C GLY A 126 -52.78 47.42 111.88
N HIS A 127 -51.74 48.13 111.44
CA HIS A 127 -51.38 49.50 111.84
C HIS A 127 -51.75 50.62 110.84
N LEU A 128 -52.33 50.33 109.67
CA LEU A 128 -52.66 51.33 108.62
C LEU A 128 -54.14 51.24 108.21
N ALA A 129 -54.80 52.39 108.00
CA ALA A 129 -56.21 52.45 107.61
C ALA A 129 -56.43 51.96 106.16
N GLU A 130 -57.64 51.50 105.83
CA GLU A 130 -57.97 50.90 104.52
C GLU A 130 -57.61 51.76 103.30
N PHE A 131 -57.69 53.09 103.44
CA PHE A 131 -57.38 54.04 102.38
C PHE A 131 -55.88 54.12 102.08
N GLU A 132 -55.03 54.14 103.11
CA GLU A 132 -53.56 54.21 102.97
C GLU A 132 -53.01 52.94 102.30
N GLN A 133 -53.66 51.78 102.53
CA GLN A 133 -53.31 50.53 101.85
C GLN A 133 -53.65 50.53 100.36
N LEU A 134 -54.70 51.26 99.97
CA LEU A 134 -55.10 51.43 98.57
C LEU A 134 -54.14 52.35 97.83
N GLU A 135 -53.73 53.46 98.44
CA GLU A 135 -52.74 54.37 97.87
C GLU A 135 -51.39 53.68 97.65
N GLU A 136 -50.89 52.94 98.63
CA GLU A 136 -49.63 52.19 98.52
C GLU A 136 -49.70 51.12 97.42
N ARG A 137 -50.83 50.42 97.29
CA ARG A 137 -51.04 49.43 96.21
C ARG A 137 -51.05 50.08 94.82
N ILE A 138 -51.62 51.28 94.68
CA ILE A 138 -51.62 52.02 93.41
C ILE A 138 -50.19 52.45 93.05
N THR A 139 -49.44 52.99 94.00
CA THR A 139 -48.03 53.38 93.80
C THR A 139 -47.19 52.18 93.36
N GLN A 140 -47.24 51.06 94.08
CA GLN A 140 -46.52 49.83 93.73
C GLN A 140 -46.92 49.31 92.34
N LYS A 141 -48.19 49.43 91.95
CA LYS A 141 -48.67 49.00 90.64
C LYS A 141 -48.19 49.92 89.51
N ALA A 142 -48.15 51.23 89.75
CA ALA A 142 -47.63 52.21 88.81
C ALA A 142 -46.13 51.99 88.55
N GLU A 143 -45.34 51.85 89.61
CA GLU A 143 -43.90 51.54 89.51
C GLU A 143 -43.64 50.22 88.75
N THR A 144 -44.47 49.21 89.00
CA THR A 144 -44.38 47.93 88.27
C THR A 144 -44.72 48.08 86.78
N LEU A 145 -45.72 48.90 86.45
CA LEU A 145 -46.11 49.15 85.06
C LEU A 145 -45.02 49.92 84.32
N ASP A 146 -44.44 50.95 84.93
CA ASP A 146 -43.34 51.72 84.36
C ASP A 146 -42.12 50.83 84.12
N ALA A 147 -41.74 50.01 85.10
CA ALA A 147 -40.63 49.06 84.95
C ALA A 147 -40.88 48.02 83.84
N ASN A 148 -42.12 47.57 83.68
CA ASN A 148 -42.49 46.63 82.60
C ASN A 148 -42.49 47.31 81.22
N GLU A 149 -42.95 48.56 81.14
CA GLU A 149 -42.95 49.32 79.89
C GLU A 149 -41.52 49.66 79.45
N SER A 150 -40.64 50.05 80.37
CA SER A 150 -39.21 50.22 80.07
C SER A 150 -38.58 48.92 79.54
N LYS A 151 -38.84 47.78 80.19
CA LYS A 151 -38.36 46.47 79.70
C LYS A 151 -38.90 46.11 78.32
N ARG A 152 -40.17 46.41 78.03
CA ARG A 152 -40.78 46.20 76.72
C ARG A 152 -40.11 47.06 75.65
N GLN A 153 -39.84 48.34 75.96
CA GLN A 153 -39.17 49.27 75.06
C GLN A 153 -37.74 48.80 74.75
N GLU A 154 -36.96 48.42 75.77
CA GLU A 154 -35.61 47.86 75.60
C GLU A 154 -35.63 46.59 74.74
N ALA A 155 -36.59 45.69 74.98
CA ALA A 155 -36.75 44.47 74.18
C ALA A 155 -37.11 44.78 72.71
N GLU A 156 -37.95 45.79 72.46
CA GLU A 156 -38.33 46.20 71.12
C GLU A 156 -37.19 46.88 70.36
N GLU A 157 -36.36 47.68 71.05
CA GLU A 157 -35.13 48.24 70.48
C GLU A 157 -34.15 47.13 70.10
N GLN A 158 -33.94 46.14 70.98
CA GLN A 158 -33.12 44.98 70.66
C GLN A 158 -33.67 44.17 69.47
N ARG A 159 -34.99 43.98 69.40
CA ARG A 159 -35.63 43.30 68.26
C ARG A 159 -35.39 44.06 66.96
N LYS A 160 -35.54 45.39 66.95
CA LYS A 160 -35.27 46.23 65.78
C LYS A 160 -33.80 46.17 65.36
N ALA A 161 -32.86 46.30 66.30
CA ALA A 161 -31.43 46.19 66.02
C ALA A 161 -31.04 44.81 65.47
N ASN A 162 -31.64 43.74 66.02
CA ASN A 162 -31.44 42.38 65.51
C ASN A 162 -32.01 42.20 64.11
N GLU A 163 -33.18 42.76 63.82
CA GLU A 163 -33.80 42.69 62.50
C GLU A 163 -33.01 43.48 61.46
N GLU A 164 -32.53 44.68 61.81
CA GLU A 164 -31.65 45.47 60.95
C GLU A 164 -30.35 44.71 60.65
N ARG A 165 -29.74 44.08 61.67
CA ARG A 165 -28.56 43.24 61.48
C ARG A 165 -28.85 42.04 60.59
N ARG A 166 -30.01 41.39 60.74
CA ARG A 166 -30.43 40.27 59.88
C ARG A 166 -30.57 40.72 58.42
N VAL A 167 -31.22 41.86 58.18
CA VAL A 167 -31.40 42.43 56.83
C VAL A 167 -30.05 42.82 56.21
N ASN A 168 -29.17 43.47 56.96
CA ASN A 168 -27.84 43.84 56.46
C ASN A 168 -26.98 42.62 56.13
N ASN A 169 -27.00 41.58 56.98
CA ASN A 169 -26.30 40.33 56.72
C ASN A 169 -26.84 39.63 55.45
N GLU A 170 -28.16 39.60 55.27
CA GLU A 170 -28.80 39.03 54.08
C GLU A 170 -28.43 39.81 52.81
N ALA A 171 -28.45 41.14 52.85
CA ALA A 171 -28.06 41.98 51.73
C ALA A 171 -26.58 41.78 51.34
N GLU A 172 -25.70 41.64 52.33
CA GLU A 172 -24.28 41.37 52.09
C GLU A 172 -24.07 39.97 51.50
N TRP A 173 -24.77 38.95 51.99
CA TRP A 173 -24.74 37.61 51.40
C TRP A 173 -25.22 37.59 49.95
N GLN A 174 -26.29 38.32 49.63
CA GLN A 174 -26.77 38.44 48.25
C GLN A 174 -25.73 39.11 47.35
N ARG A 175 -25.13 40.22 47.81
CA ARG A 175 -24.08 40.92 47.05
C ARG A 175 -22.85 40.04 46.79
N GLN A 176 -22.44 39.25 47.78
CA GLN A 176 -21.34 38.30 47.65
C GLN A 176 -21.68 37.17 46.68
N ALA A 177 -22.91 36.64 46.74
CA ALA A 177 -23.39 35.61 45.82
C ALA A 177 -23.43 36.12 44.37
N GLU A 178 -23.98 37.30 44.14
CA GLU A 178 -24.00 37.93 42.81
C GLU A 178 -22.59 38.16 42.27
N THR A 179 -21.67 38.65 43.10
CA THR A 179 -20.26 38.85 42.73
C THR A 179 -19.59 37.52 42.36
N ALA A 180 -19.85 36.46 43.13
CA ALA A 180 -19.32 35.13 42.85
C ALA A 180 -19.88 34.56 41.54
N ILE A 181 -21.18 34.71 41.28
CA ILE A 181 -21.82 34.29 40.03
C ILE A 181 -21.25 35.07 38.84
N ALA A 182 -21.12 36.40 38.95
CA ALA A 182 -20.54 37.23 37.89
C ALA A 182 -19.11 36.77 37.54
N LYS A 183 -18.28 36.53 38.56
CA LYS A 183 -16.90 36.03 38.36
C LYS A 183 -16.89 34.64 37.72
N ALA A 184 -17.80 33.75 38.11
CA ALA A 184 -17.94 32.42 37.52
C ALA A 184 -18.34 32.51 36.05
N ASN A 185 -19.32 33.36 35.71
CA ASN A 185 -19.76 33.58 34.33
C ASN A 185 -18.64 34.15 33.45
N THR A 186 -17.90 35.16 33.91
CA THR A 186 -16.73 35.68 33.18
C THR A 186 -15.64 34.61 32.98
N THR A 187 -15.47 33.71 33.96
CA THR A 187 -14.51 32.60 33.83
C THR A 187 -14.99 31.59 32.80
N LEU A 188 -16.29 31.28 32.79
CA LEU A 188 -16.92 30.39 31.83
C LEU A 188 -16.84 30.96 30.40
N GLU A 189 -17.15 32.25 30.20
CA GLU A 189 -17.02 32.93 28.91
C GLU A 189 -15.60 32.80 28.35
N LYS A 190 -14.57 33.12 29.16
CA LYS A 190 -13.16 32.97 28.75
C LYS A 190 -12.78 31.52 28.44
N ALA A 191 -13.34 30.55 29.16
CA ALA A 191 -13.10 29.14 28.90
C ALA A 191 -13.73 28.71 27.57
N THR A 192 -14.93 29.20 27.27
CA THR A 192 -15.62 28.98 25.99
C THR A 192 -14.86 29.60 24.84
N GLU A 193 -14.44 30.86 24.95
CA GLU A 193 -13.60 31.54 23.93
C GLU A 193 -12.33 30.74 23.62
N LYS A 194 -11.60 30.29 24.66
CA LYS A 194 -10.42 29.44 24.46
C LYS A 194 -10.72 28.09 23.82
N ALA A 195 -11.88 27.49 24.12
CA ALA A 195 -12.29 26.24 23.50
C ALA A 195 -12.61 26.43 22.00
N GLU A 196 -13.21 27.56 21.64
CA GLU A 196 -13.45 27.94 20.23
C GLU A 196 -12.14 28.20 19.50
N GLU A 197 -11.21 28.96 20.11
CA GLU A 197 -9.86 29.17 19.56
C GLU A 197 -9.12 27.85 19.33
N ALA A 198 -9.17 26.93 20.30
CA ALA A 198 -8.58 25.59 20.17
C ALA A 198 -9.23 24.78 19.04
N THR A 199 -10.55 24.88 18.88
CA THR A 199 -11.29 24.22 17.80
C THR A 199 -10.90 24.76 16.43
N GLN A 200 -10.77 26.08 16.29
CA GLN A 200 -10.31 26.72 15.06
C GLN A 200 -8.85 26.38 14.72
N ALA A 201 -7.99 26.34 15.74
CA ALA A 201 -6.60 25.92 15.58
C ALA A 201 -6.50 24.45 15.13
N ALA A 202 -7.32 23.56 15.70
CA ALA A 202 -7.40 22.17 15.30
C ALA A 202 -7.89 22.02 13.84
N ALA A 203 -8.96 22.74 13.46
CA ALA A 203 -9.44 22.74 12.08
C ALA A 203 -8.38 23.24 11.09
N THR A 204 -7.65 24.29 11.45
CA THR A 204 -6.53 24.81 10.64
C THR A 204 -5.40 23.79 10.50
N ALA A 205 -5.10 23.05 11.58
CA ALA A 205 -4.10 21.98 11.55
C ALA A 205 -4.53 20.83 10.64
N THR A 206 -5.81 20.44 10.66
CA THR A 206 -6.37 19.43 9.75
C THR A 206 -6.21 19.85 8.29
N VAL A 207 -6.62 21.07 7.94
CA VAL A 207 -6.46 21.57 6.55
C VAL A 207 -5.00 21.59 6.11
N LYS A 208 -4.06 21.94 7.01
CA LYS A 208 -2.63 21.88 6.71
C LYS A 208 -2.12 20.45 6.51
N ALA A 209 -2.65 19.49 7.27
CA ALA A 209 -2.31 18.08 7.11
C ALA A 209 -2.81 17.54 5.76
N GLU A 210 -4.06 17.84 5.39
CA GLU A 210 -4.63 17.49 4.08
C GLU A 210 -3.82 18.10 2.92
N ALA A 211 -3.42 19.37 3.06
CA ALA A 211 -2.57 20.02 2.06
C ALA A 211 -1.18 19.37 1.94
N ALA A 212 -0.60 18.93 3.06
CA ALA A 212 0.69 18.22 3.07
C ALA A 212 0.57 16.83 2.43
N GLU A 213 -0.53 16.11 2.69
CA GLU A 213 -0.83 14.83 2.06
C GLU A 213 -0.97 14.97 0.55
N ALA A 214 -1.77 15.92 0.07
CA ALA A 214 -1.91 16.23 -1.35
C ALA A 214 -0.58 16.60 -2.00
N SER A 215 0.27 17.37 -1.30
CA SER A 215 1.62 17.70 -1.79
C SER A 215 2.53 16.47 -1.87
N SER A 216 2.43 15.54 -0.93
CA SER A 216 3.16 14.27 -0.94
C SER A 216 2.73 13.38 -2.11
N GLU A 217 1.43 13.28 -2.37
CA GLU A 217 0.89 12.55 -3.52
C GLU A 217 1.39 13.14 -4.86
N ALA A 218 1.37 14.47 -5.00
CA ALA A 218 1.89 15.16 -6.18
C ALA A 218 3.40 14.92 -6.38
N ALA A 219 4.18 14.91 -5.30
CA ALA A 219 5.61 14.59 -5.34
C ALA A 219 5.84 13.14 -5.79
N ASN A 220 5.04 12.19 -5.30
CA ASN A 220 5.13 10.78 -5.68
C ASN A 220 4.78 10.57 -7.17
N GLN A 221 3.73 11.23 -7.66
CA GLN A 221 3.38 11.20 -9.09
C GLN A 221 4.49 11.79 -9.97
N SER A 222 5.12 12.88 -9.52
CA SER A 222 6.26 13.50 -10.20
C SER A 222 7.47 12.57 -10.24
N ALA A 223 7.78 11.88 -9.13
CA ALA A 223 8.85 10.89 -9.07
C ALA A 223 8.60 9.71 -10.01
N ASN A 224 7.36 9.20 -10.08
CA ASN A 224 6.98 8.14 -11.01
C ASN A 224 7.14 8.59 -12.47
N THR A 225 6.73 9.81 -12.80
CA THR A 225 6.90 10.38 -14.14
C THR A 225 8.38 10.50 -14.50
N ALA A 226 9.21 10.97 -13.56
CA ALA A 226 10.65 11.06 -13.75
C ALA A 226 11.29 9.67 -13.96
N SER A 227 10.85 8.65 -13.22
CA SER A 227 11.33 7.28 -13.40
C SER A 227 10.95 6.71 -14.77
N GLN A 228 9.74 6.97 -15.26
CA GLN A 228 9.31 6.55 -16.60
C GLN A 228 10.11 7.26 -17.70
N ALA A 229 10.38 8.57 -17.52
CA ALA A 229 11.22 9.34 -18.43
C ALA A 229 12.66 8.79 -18.46
N ALA A 230 13.22 8.46 -17.30
CA ALA A 230 14.55 7.85 -17.20
C ALA A 230 14.61 6.48 -17.89
N ASN A 231 13.60 5.62 -17.69
CA ASN A 231 13.52 4.33 -18.37
C ASN A 231 13.40 4.50 -19.89
N THR A 232 12.61 5.47 -20.34
CA THR A 232 12.49 5.80 -21.76
C THR A 232 13.84 6.25 -22.33
N ALA A 233 14.56 7.12 -21.63
CA ALA A 233 15.89 7.56 -22.03
C ALA A 233 16.90 6.41 -22.12
N ALA A 234 16.86 5.46 -21.17
CA ALA A 234 17.72 4.27 -21.20
C ALA A 234 17.42 3.35 -22.39
N ILE A 235 16.15 3.16 -22.74
CA ILE A 235 15.75 2.42 -23.94
C ILE A 235 16.27 3.12 -25.19
N ARG A 236 16.10 4.44 -25.30
CA ARG A 236 16.60 5.23 -26.44
C ARG A 236 18.12 5.17 -26.57
N ALA A 237 18.85 5.17 -25.45
CA ALA A 237 20.30 5.00 -25.46
C ALA A 237 20.70 3.62 -26.03
N THR A 238 20.00 2.57 -25.62
CA THR A 238 20.23 1.20 -26.12
C THR A 238 19.90 1.08 -27.62
N GLU A 239 18.81 1.71 -28.09
CA GLU A 239 18.45 1.77 -29.51
C GLU A 239 19.51 2.51 -30.33
N ALA A 240 20.05 3.61 -29.80
CA ALA A 240 21.12 4.37 -30.43
C ALA A 240 22.42 3.55 -30.54
N GLU A 241 22.79 2.80 -29.49
CA GLU A 241 23.95 1.90 -29.51
C GLU A 241 23.78 0.76 -30.53
N GLY A 242 22.59 0.18 -30.61
CA GLY A 242 22.25 -0.82 -31.63
C GLY A 242 22.34 -0.26 -33.05
N SER A 243 21.88 0.97 -33.26
CA SER A 243 21.96 1.68 -34.54
C SER A 243 23.41 1.98 -34.93
N ALA A 244 24.24 2.42 -33.99
CA ALA A 244 25.67 2.65 -34.21
C ALA A 244 26.39 1.34 -34.61
N THR A 245 26.09 0.24 -33.93
CA THR A 245 26.64 -1.09 -34.27
C THR A 245 26.23 -1.53 -35.67
N ALA A 246 24.97 -1.31 -36.06
CA ALA A 246 24.49 -1.63 -37.40
C ALA A 246 25.18 -0.79 -38.49
N ALA A 247 25.45 0.49 -38.20
CA ALA A 247 26.21 1.37 -39.09
C ALA A 247 27.65 0.86 -39.29
N SER A 248 28.36 0.49 -38.22
CA SER A 248 29.73 -0.05 -38.32
C SER A 248 29.79 -1.38 -39.10
N ARG A 249 28.78 -2.24 -38.98
CA ARG A 249 28.68 -3.47 -39.79
C ARG A 249 28.46 -3.16 -41.26
N SER A 250 27.64 -2.16 -41.56
CA SER A 250 27.40 -1.69 -42.93
C SER A 250 28.69 -1.12 -43.55
N GLU A 251 29.43 -0.31 -42.79
CA GLU A 251 30.74 0.22 -43.21
C GLU A 251 31.75 -0.90 -43.52
N SER A 252 31.84 -1.90 -42.64
CA SER A 252 32.72 -3.06 -42.84
C SER A 252 32.34 -3.84 -44.11
N THR A 253 31.05 -4.03 -44.33
CA THR A 253 30.52 -4.69 -45.53
C THR A 253 30.84 -3.90 -46.80
N ALA A 254 30.66 -2.57 -46.77
CA ALA A 254 30.99 -1.69 -47.88
C ALA A 254 32.50 -1.73 -48.19
N SER A 255 33.36 -1.74 -47.16
CA SER A 255 34.81 -1.83 -47.30
C SER A 255 35.26 -3.16 -47.92
N GLN A 256 34.62 -4.26 -47.53
CA GLN A 256 34.86 -5.57 -48.12
C GLN A 256 34.42 -5.62 -49.59
N ALA A 257 33.24 -5.06 -49.90
CA ALA A 257 32.75 -4.97 -51.26
C ALA A 257 33.67 -4.13 -52.16
N ALA A 258 34.18 -3.00 -51.64
CA ALA A 258 35.16 -2.16 -52.33
C ALA A 258 36.46 -2.93 -52.61
N SER A 259 36.99 -3.65 -51.61
CA SER A 259 38.20 -4.48 -51.78
C SER A 259 38.01 -5.57 -52.85
N THR A 260 36.84 -6.23 -52.85
CA THR A 260 36.49 -7.21 -53.88
C THR A 260 36.36 -6.58 -55.27
N ALA A 261 35.79 -5.37 -55.36
CA ALA A 261 35.69 -4.65 -56.63
C ALA A 261 37.08 -4.30 -57.18
N THR A 262 38.00 -3.83 -56.32
CA THR A 262 39.40 -3.58 -56.69
C THR A 262 40.09 -4.84 -57.20
N ALA A 263 39.98 -5.97 -56.48
CA ALA A 263 40.58 -7.23 -56.91
C ALA A 263 40.02 -7.71 -58.27
N LYS A 264 38.72 -7.51 -58.52
CA LYS A 264 38.12 -7.81 -59.83
C LYS A 264 38.63 -6.89 -60.94
N ALA A 265 38.87 -5.62 -60.65
CA ALA A 265 39.45 -4.68 -61.60
C ALA A 265 40.88 -5.08 -61.98
N GLU A 266 41.71 -5.42 -60.99
CA GLU A 266 43.09 -5.92 -61.22
C GLU A 266 43.09 -7.21 -62.06
N ALA A 267 42.18 -8.16 -61.77
CA ALA A 267 42.03 -9.38 -62.55
C ALA A 267 41.58 -9.10 -64.01
N ALA A 268 40.72 -8.11 -64.21
CA ALA A 268 40.28 -7.69 -65.55
C ALA A 268 41.44 -7.03 -66.33
N GLU A 269 42.25 -6.21 -65.68
CA GLU A 269 43.44 -5.59 -66.27
C GLU A 269 44.50 -6.64 -66.67
N ALA A 270 44.75 -7.61 -65.79
CA ALA A 270 45.63 -8.75 -66.10
C ALA A 270 45.10 -9.56 -67.29
N SER A 271 43.79 -9.81 -67.35
CA SER A 271 43.16 -10.50 -68.49
C SER A 271 43.27 -9.69 -69.79
N SER A 272 43.08 -8.37 -69.74
CA SER A 272 43.27 -7.48 -70.88
C SER A 272 44.71 -7.50 -71.38
N THR A 273 45.69 -7.47 -70.47
CA THR A 273 47.11 -7.58 -70.81
C THR A 273 47.43 -8.91 -71.50
N ALA A 274 46.91 -10.03 -70.97
CA ALA A 274 47.08 -11.35 -71.57
C ALA A 274 46.44 -11.44 -72.97
N ALA A 275 45.26 -10.84 -73.15
CA ALA A 275 44.60 -10.76 -74.45
C ALA A 275 45.43 -9.94 -75.46
N ASN A 276 46.00 -8.81 -75.05
CA ASN A 276 46.89 -8.00 -75.89
C ASN A 276 48.16 -8.77 -76.31
N GLN A 277 48.77 -9.51 -75.38
CA GLN A 277 49.93 -10.36 -75.70
C GLN A 277 49.57 -11.47 -76.69
N SER A 278 48.39 -12.08 -76.52
CA SER A 278 47.89 -13.11 -77.43
C SER A 278 47.62 -12.53 -78.82
N ALA A 279 47.02 -11.34 -78.92
CA ALA A 279 46.82 -10.63 -80.18
C ALA A 279 48.14 -10.30 -80.88
N ASN A 280 49.14 -9.82 -80.14
CA ASN A 280 50.48 -9.57 -80.69
C ASN A 280 51.12 -10.85 -81.23
N THR A 281 50.99 -11.95 -80.49
CA THR A 281 51.50 -13.27 -80.93
C THR A 281 50.81 -13.72 -82.21
N ALA A 282 49.49 -13.56 -82.30
CA ALA A 282 48.73 -13.86 -83.51
C ALA A 282 49.15 -12.99 -84.71
N SER A 283 49.40 -11.69 -84.48
CA SER A 283 49.91 -10.79 -85.52
C SER A 283 51.26 -11.26 -86.06
N HIS A 284 52.21 -11.61 -85.18
CA HIS A 284 53.53 -12.14 -85.60
C HIS A 284 53.40 -13.44 -86.39
N ALA A 285 52.48 -14.32 -85.98
CA ALA A 285 52.20 -15.55 -86.70
C ALA A 285 51.62 -15.26 -88.11
N ALA A 286 50.75 -14.26 -88.23
CA ALA A 286 50.21 -13.82 -89.52
C ALA A 286 51.29 -13.21 -90.43
N ASP A 287 52.20 -12.40 -89.88
CA ASP A 287 53.35 -11.85 -90.62
C ASP A 287 54.29 -12.96 -91.12
N THR A 288 54.51 -13.97 -90.27
CA THR A 288 55.30 -15.17 -90.63
C THR A 288 54.61 -15.94 -91.75
N ALA A 289 53.30 -16.16 -91.66
CA ALA A 289 52.53 -16.84 -92.70
C ALA A 289 52.56 -16.07 -94.03
N THR A 290 52.45 -14.74 -93.98
CA THR A 290 52.56 -13.86 -95.16
C THR A 290 53.93 -14.00 -95.81
N THR A 291 55.00 -13.97 -95.01
CA THR A 291 56.37 -14.16 -95.50
C THR A 291 56.53 -15.52 -96.20
N ARG A 292 56.01 -16.58 -95.60
CA ARG A 292 56.03 -17.93 -96.19
C ARG A 292 55.24 -18.03 -97.49
N ALA A 293 54.10 -17.35 -97.59
CA ALA A 293 53.33 -17.28 -98.82
C ALA A 293 54.12 -16.59 -99.95
N THR A 294 54.78 -15.46 -99.67
CA THR A 294 55.65 -14.77 -100.63
C THR A 294 56.85 -15.63 -101.05
N GLU A 295 57.47 -16.37 -100.13
CA GLU A 295 58.54 -17.32 -100.44
C GLU A 295 58.05 -18.44 -101.37
N ALA A 296 56.83 -18.95 -101.14
CA ALA A 296 56.20 -19.96 -101.98
C ALA A 296 55.89 -19.43 -103.39
N GLU A 297 55.35 -18.20 -103.51
CA GLU A 297 55.13 -17.54 -104.81
C GLU A 297 56.42 -17.35 -105.60
N ARG A 298 57.50 -16.92 -104.93
CA ARG A 298 58.83 -16.79 -105.54
C ARG A 298 59.35 -18.14 -106.03
N SER A 299 59.15 -19.19 -105.23
CA SER A 299 59.53 -20.56 -105.59
C SER A 299 58.72 -21.08 -106.78
N ALA A 300 57.41 -20.83 -106.82
CA ALA A 300 56.54 -21.16 -107.95
C ALA A 300 56.95 -20.40 -109.23
N THR A 301 57.32 -19.13 -109.10
CA THR A 301 57.82 -18.32 -110.23
C THR A 301 59.13 -18.90 -110.78
N ALA A 302 60.07 -19.29 -109.91
CA ALA A 302 61.32 -19.93 -110.30
C ALA A 302 61.10 -21.29 -110.98
N ALA A 303 60.14 -22.09 -110.48
CA ALA A 303 59.74 -23.34 -111.12
C ALA A 303 59.14 -23.09 -112.52
N ASN A 304 58.27 -22.08 -112.67
CA ASN A 304 57.69 -21.70 -113.96
C ASN A 304 58.75 -21.21 -114.97
N GLN A 305 59.73 -20.42 -114.52
CA GLN A 305 60.88 -20.03 -115.35
C GLN A 305 61.70 -21.25 -115.80
N SER A 306 61.98 -22.17 -114.87
CA SER A 306 62.70 -23.41 -115.19
C SER A 306 61.94 -24.27 -116.21
N ALA A 307 60.62 -24.37 -116.08
CA ALA A 307 59.75 -25.05 -117.05
C ALA A 307 59.80 -24.36 -118.43
N ASN A 308 59.78 -23.03 -118.48
CA ASN A 308 59.94 -22.29 -119.75
C ASN A 308 61.30 -22.54 -120.40
N THR A 309 62.38 -22.53 -119.62
CA THR A 309 63.72 -22.88 -120.11
C THR A 309 63.76 -24.31 -120.68
N ALA A 310 63.14 -25.27 -119.99
CA ALA A 310 63.02 -26.64 -120.47
C ALA A 310 62.22 -26.72 -121.79
N SER A 311 61.10 -25.99 -121.89
CA SER A 311 60.31 -25.90 -123.13
C SER A 311 61.11 -25.29 -124.29
N GLN A 312 61.91 -24.25 -124.04
CA GLN A 312 62.80 -23.66 -125.07
C GLN A 312 63.91 -24.63 -125.50
N ALA A 313 64.49 -25.36 -124.54
CA ALA A 313 65.46 -26.41 -124.84
C ALA A 313 64.84 -27.53 -125.68
N ALA A 314 63.61 -27.94 -125.36
CA ALA A 314 62.84 -28.91 -126.15
C ALA A 314 62.57 -28.39 -127.57
N ALA A 315 62.12 -27.15 -127.73
CA ALA A 315 61.92 -26.54 -129.05
C ALA A 315 63.22 -26.44 -129.86
N THR A 316 64.33 -26.14 -129.21
CA THR A 316 65.66 -26.14 -129.84
C THR A 316 66.05 -27.54 -130.31
N ALA A 317 65.80 -28.57 -129.49
CA ALA A 317 66.02 -29.96 -129.88
C ALA A 317 65.15 -30.38 -131.07
N THR A 318 63.87 -29.97 -131.10
CA THR A 318 62.97 -30.19 -132.24
C THR A 318 63.52 -29.53 -133.51
N ASN A 319 63.94 -28.26 -133.45
CA ASN A 319 64.52 -27.57 -134.61
C ASN A 319 65.79 -28.26 -135.11
N LYS A 320 66.64 -28.76 -134.20
CA LYS A 320 67.84 -29.53 -134.56
C LYS A 320 67.50 -30.87 -135.21
N ALA A 321 66.41 -31.53 -134.79
CA ALA A 321 65.90 -32.73 -135.45
C ALA A 321 65.42 -32.43 -136.87
N THR A 322 64.68 -31.33 -137.08
CA THR A 322 64.26 -30.89 -138.43
C THR A 322 65.45 -30.51 -139.32
N GLU A 323 66.50 -29.91 -138.75
CA GLU A 323 67.72 -29.61 -139.48
C GLU A 323 68.46 -30.89 -139.90
N ALA A 324 68.47 -31.91 -139.04
CA ALA A 324 68.97 -33.24 -139.38
C ALA A 324 68.16 -33.91 -140.49
N GLU A 325 66.83 -33.79 -140.49
CA GLU A 325 65.97 -34.23 -141.61
C GLU A 325 66.34 -33.52 -142.92
N ARG A 326 66.53 -32.19 -142.90
CA ARG A 326 66.94 -31.44 -144.09
C ARG A 326 68.31 -31.88 -144.62
N SER A 327 69.27 -32.16 -143.75
CA SER A 327 70.57 -32.72 -144.15
C SER A 327 70.45 -34.13 -144.73
N ALA A 328 69.51 -34.94 -144.25
CA ALA A 328 69.22 -36.25 -144.86
C ALA A 328 68.63 -36.10 -146.28
N GLU A 329 67.78 -35.10 -146.50
CA GLU A 329 67.19 -34.81 -147.81
C GLU A 329 68.23 -34.28 -148.83
N GLU A 330 69.19 -33.46 -148.39
CA GLU A 330 70.33 -33.00 -149.22
C GLU A 330 71.24 -34.16 -149.66
N ALA A 331 71.47 -35.14 -148.78
CA ALA A 331 72.23 -36.34 -149.14
C ALA A 331 71.53 -37.18 -150.22
N ASN A 332 70.19 -37.17 -150.24
CA ASN A 332 69.39 -37.91 -151.23
C ASN A 332 69.43 -37.26 -152.64
N GLN A 333 69.59 -35.94 -152.73
CA GLN A 333 69.69 -35.22 -154.02
C GLN A 333 71.05 -35.41 -154.72
N ILE A 334 72.13 -35.62 -153.98
CA ILE A 334 73.46 -35.89 -154.55
C ILE A 334 73.49 -37.24 -155.27
N ALA A 335 72.70 -38.22 -154.82
CA ALA A 335 72.69 -39.57 -155.36
C ALA A 335 72.11 -39.70 -156.79
N GLN A 336 71.35 -38.73 -157.29
CA GLN A 336 70.64 -38.83 -158.58
C GLN A 336 71.34 -38.10 -159.76
N GLY A 337 72.49 -37.46 -159.53
CA GLY A 337 73.07 -36.48 -160.47
C GLY A 337 74.21 -36.92 -161.40
N LEU A 338 74.71 -38.17 -161.38
CA LEU A 338 75.87 -38.58 -162.21
C LEU A 338 75.71 -39.97 -162.83
N GLY A 339 75.40 -40.00 -164.13
CA GLY A 339 75.49 -41.19 -164.98
C GLY A 339 76.83 -41.27 -165.72
N GLY A 340 77.36 -42.49 -165.88
CA GLY A 340 78.26 -42.83 -167.00
C GLY A 340 79.75 -43.09 -166.73
N PHE A 341 80.11 -44.05 -165.85
CA PHE A 341 81.42 -44.71 -165.91
C PHE A 341 81.28 -46.23 -166.07
N ASN A 342 81.96 -46.77 -167.07
CA ASN A 342 81.88 -48.13 -167.56
C ASN A 342 83.28 -48.77 -167.65
N GLY A 343 83.60 -49.68 -166.73
CA GLY A 343 84.54 -50.77 -167.00
C GLY A 343 86.03 -50.51 -166.76
N LYS A 344 86.67 -51.55 -166.20
CA LYS A 344 88.06 -52.00 -166.37
C LYS A 344 89.17 -50.96 -166.63
N ALA A 345 90.11 -50.90 -165.69
CA ALA A 345 91.56 -51.06 -165.93
C ALA A 345 92.22 -51.32 -164.55
N SER A 346 92.75 -52.52 -164.27
CA SER A 346 94.16 -52.88 -164.50
C SER A 346 95.16 -51.78 -164.09
N SER A 347 95.87 -52.07 -163.01
CA SER A 347 97.04 -51.39 -162.44
C SER A 347 96.80 -50.62 -161.13
N VAL A 348 97.51 -51.13 -160.11
CA VAL A 348 98.02 -50.49 -158.89
C VAL A 348 97.34 -50.88 -157.56
N SER A 349 98.17 -51.60 -156.82
CA SER A 349 98.16 -52.09 -155.44
C SER A 349 98.47 -51.02 -154.39
N ALA A 350 98.04 -51.23 -153.14
CA ALA A 350 98.90 -51.29 -151.93
C ALA A 350 98.02 -51.26 -150.67
N VAL A 351 97.90 -52.38 -149.95
CA VAL A 351 98.62 -52.79 -148.71
C VAL A 351 97.94 -52.27 -147.43
N ASP A 352 97.78 -53.19 -146.48
CA ASP A 352 97.21 -53.02 -145.14
C ASP A 352 98.17 -52.38 -144.13
N GLU A 353 97.65 -52.09 -142.94
CA GLU A 353 98.36 -52.34 -141.68
C GLU A 353 97.47 -53.16 -140.72
N GLN A 354 97.72 -54.47 -140.68
CA GLN A 354 97.48 -55.47 -139.61
C GLN A 354 96.16 -56.29 -139.54
N GLY A 355 95.77 -56.87 -140.67
CA GLY A 355 95.66 -58.33 -140.77
C GLY A 355 94.65 -59.11 -139.92
N LEU A 356 93.46 -59.34 -140.48
CA LEU A 356 92.80 -60.65 -140.42
C LEU A 356 91.96 -60.89 -141.69
N LEU A 357 92.52 -61.77 -142.52
CA LEU A 357 91.95 -62.28 -143.76
C LEU A 357 91.05 -63.49 -143.53
N GLY A 358 90.14 -63.65 -144.48
CA GLY A 358 89.37 -64.85 -144.81
C GLY A 358 88.02 -64.39 -145.33
N GLY A 359 87.66 -64.46 -146.60
CA GLY A 359 88.17 -65.15 -147.79
C GLY A 359 86.94 -65.32 -148.69
N ALA A 360 87.07 -65.13 -150.00
CA ALA A 360 85.95 -65.13 -150.94
C ALA A 360 85.21 -66.50 -150.99
N ASP A 361 83.90 -66.42 -151.29
CA ASP A 361 82.89 -67.50 -151.44
C ASP A 361 82.26 -68.10 -150.16
N GLY A 362 81.58 -67.24 -149.39
CA GLY A 362 80.49 -67.65 -148.48
C GLY A 362 79.48 -66.53 -148.25
N THR A 363 78.19 -66.80 -148.47
CA THR A 363 77.07 -65.93 -148.08
C THR A 363 76.89 -65.92 -146.57
N SER A 364 76.42 -64.80 -146.00
CA SER A 364 75.61 -64.64 -144.76
C SER A 364 75.86 -63.26 -144.14
N ASN A 365 74.97 -62.59 -143.42
CA ASN A 365 73.54 -62.70 -143.17
C ASN A 365 73.23 -61.43 -142.34
N VAL A 366 72.36 -60.54 -142.82
CA VAL A 366 72.02 -59.26 -142.15
C VAL A 366 71.21 -59.48 -140.85
N GLN A 367 70.84 -60.72 -140.52
CA GLN A 367 70.03 -61.06 -139.34
C GLN A 367 70.84 -61.13 -138.03
N GLU A 368 72.15 -61.42 -138.03
CA GLU A 368 72.95 -61.44 -136.79
C GLU A 368 73.30 -60.03 -136.28
N LEU A 369 73.32 -59.02 -137.15
CA LEU A 369 73.53 -57.62 -136.74
C LEU A 369 72.27 -57.03 -136.07
N LEU A 370 71.07 -57.47 -136.48
CA LEU A 370 69.81 -57.10 -135.82
C LEU A 370 69.64 -57.76 -134.44
N ASP A 371 70.11 -59.00 -134.27
CA ASP A 371 70.02 -59.70 -132.98
C ASP A 371 71.02 -59.14 -131.93
N ALA A 372 72.15 -58.58 -132.35
CA ALA A 372 73.13 -57.94 -131.47
C ALA A 372 72.68 -56.56 -130.93
N LEU A 373 71.81 -55.85 -131.65
CA LEU A 373 71.22 -54.58 -131.21
C LEU A 373 70.03 -54.80 -130.26
N ALA A 374 69.24 -55.85 -130.45
CA ALA A 374 68.11 -56.20 -129.58
C ALA A 374 68.55 -56.68 -128.18
N GLN A 375 69.69 -57.37 -128.06
CA GLN A 375 70.21 -57.82 -126.76
C GLN A 375 70.88 -56.73 -125.91
N LYS A 376 71.33 -55.62 -126.52
CA LYS A 376 71.98 -54.52 -125.78
C LYS A 376 70.98 -53.56 -125.12
N VAL A 377 69.80 -53.40 -125.72
CA VAL A 377 68.71 -52.54 -125.20
C VAL A 377 67.91 -53.22 -124.08
N ALA A 378 67.75 -54.55 -124.12
CA ALA A 378 67.05 -55.29 -123.07
C ALA A 378 67.86 -55.43 -121.75
N LEU A 379 69.19 -55.33 -121.80
CA LEU A 379 70.07 -55.59 -120.64
C LEU A 379 70.36 -54.34 -119.78
N GLU A 380 70.28 -53.12 -120.36
CA GLU A 380 70.46 -51.87 -119.60
C GLU A 380 69.17 -51.33 -118.93
N LEU A 381 67.98 -51.76 -119.36
CA LEU A 381 66.70 -51.34 -118.77
C LEU A 381 66.26 -52.16 -117.54
N VAL A 382 66.86 -53.34 -117.31
CA VAL A 382 66.48 -54.25 -116.20
C VAL A 382 67.47 -54.19 -115.01
N SER A 383 68.58 -53.47 -115.13
CA SER A 383 69.67 -53.51 -114.14
C SER A 383 69.90 -52.22 -113.35
N ASN A 384 68.97 -51.24 -113.38
CA ASN A 384 69.10 -50.02 -112.59
C ASN A 384 68.44 -50.15 -111.22
N SER A 385 69.20 -50.63 -110.24
CA SER A 385 68.82 -50.79 -108.83
C SER A 385 68.38 -49.49 -108.13
N LYS A 386 68.56 -48.32 -108.75
CA LYS A 386 68.16 -47.00 -108.20
C LYS A 386 66.67 -46.68 -108.41
N LEU A 387 66.01 -47.33 -109.37
CA LEU A 387 64.58 -47.12 -109.65
C LEU A 387 63.67 -47.86 -108.63
N ALA A 388 64.15 -48.97 -108.05
CA ALA A 388 63.44 -49.72 -107.00
C ALA A 388 63.51 -49.03 -105.61
N GLU A 389 64.58 -48.28 -105.32
CA GLU A 389 64.71 -47.49 -104.09
C GLU A 389 63.76 -46.27 -104.06
N ILE A 390 63.55 -45.62 -105.21
CA ILE A 390 62.67 -44.44 -105.32
C ILE A 390 61.19 -44.83 -105.20
N LEU A 391 60.80 -46.03 -105.63
CA LEU A 391 59.42 -46.53 -105.52
C LEU A 391 59.04 -46.95 -104.08
N SER A 392 60.01 -47.37 -103.25
CA SER A 392 59.74 -47.74 -101.84
C SER A 392 59.63 -46.52 -100.91
N GLY A 393 60.15 -45.35 -101.31
CA GLY A 393 60.03 -44.10 -100.54
C GLY A 393 58.69 -43.38 -100.72
N TYR A 394 58.01 -43.55 -101.85
CA TYR A 394 56.74 -42.87 -102.14
C TYR A 394 55.50 -43.52 -101.50
N ILE A 395 55.57 -44.81 -101.11
CA ILE A 395 54.44 -45.55 -100.49
C ILE A 395 54.35 -45.32 -98.96
N ALA A 396 55.37 -44.74 -98.32
CA ALA A 396 55.37 -44.47 -96.87
C ALA A 396 54.81 -43.09 -96.46
N THR A 397 54.30 -42.27 -97.41
CA THR A 397 53.81 -40.91 -97.09
C THR A 397 52.56 -40.48 -97.89
N SER A 398 51.59 -41.36 -98.10
CA SER A 398 50.24 -40.94 -98.52
C SER A 398 49.16 -41.99 -98.22
N SER A 399 48.39 -41.78 -97.15
CA SER A 399 46.99 -42.22 -97.03
C SER A 399 46.31 -41.56 -95.81
N ILE A 400 45.81 -40.34 -96.03
CA ILE A 400 44.57 -39.86 -95.41
C ILE A 400 43.43 -40.56 -96.16
N ASN A 401 42.40 -41.05 -95.46
CA ASN A 401 41.05 -41.13 -96.03
C ASN A 401 39.95 -40.98 -94.98
N ASN A 402 39.11 -39.97 -95.26
CA ASN A 402 37.87 -39.58 -94.61
C ASN A 402 36.72 -39.93 -95.58
N THR A 403 35.63 -40.51 -95.07
CA THR A 403 34.28 -40.62 -95.69
C THR A 403 33.28 -40.79 -94.53
N GLY A 404 32.36 -39.88 -94.16
CA GLY A 404 31.24 -39.27 -94.91
C GLY A 404 30.09 -40.30 -95.09
N LEU A 405 28.78 -40.08 -94.95
CA LEU A 405 27.86 -38.99 -94.58
C LEU A 405 26.42 -39.59 -94.71
N VAL A 406 25.41 -39.14 -93.92
CA VAL A 406 23.91 -39.09 -94.12
C VAL A 406 23.06 -40.33 -94.52
N THR A 407 21.74 -40.49 -94.31
CA THR A 407 20.61 -40.08 -93.40
C THR A 407 19.37 -40.93 -93.77
N GLU A 408 18.31 -40.88 -92.94
CA GLU A 408 16.85 -41.05 -93.21
C GLU A 408 16.09 -42.27 -92.61
N GLU A 409 15.01 -41.92 -91.88
CA GLU A 409 13.84 -42.69 -91.39
C GLU A 409 13.94 -43.67 -90.18
N GLY A 410 13.21 -43.32 -89.10
CA GLY A 410 12.33 -44.27 -88.37
C GLY A 410 12.74 -44.75 -86.96
N PHE A 411 12.09 -44.19 -85.93
CA PHE A 411 11.88 -44.83 -84.61
C PHE A 411 11.10 -46.16 -84.78
N VAL A 412 11.00 -47.15 -83.87
CA VAL A 412 10.89 -47.20 -82.39
C VAL A 412 11.08 -48.67 -81.94
N ALA A 413 11.22 -48.85 -80.62
CA ALA A 413 10.76 -50.00 -79.81
C ALA A 413 11.79 -51.09 -79.43
N ASP A 414 12.26 -50.94 -78.19
CA ASP A 414 12.18 -51.91 -77.10
C ASP A 414 12.78 -53.32 -77.31
N ALA A 415 13.86 -53.63 -76.59
CA ALA A 415 13.76 -54.54 -75.44
C ALA A 415 15.14 -54.97 -74.91
N ARG A 416 15.37 -54.58 -73.64
CA ARG A 416 15.84 -55.42 -72.53
C ARG A 416 17.26 -56.01 -72.60
N GLN A 417 18.11 -55.49 -71.71
CA GLN A 417 18.60 -56.28 -70.57
C GLN A 417 18.67 -55.38 -69.31
N MET A 418 17.67 -55.51 -68.42
CA MET A 418 17.67 -54.99 -67.05
C MET A 418 18.21 -56.03 -66.07
N ASN A 419 19.02 -55.56 -65.13
CA ASN A 419 19.51 -56.26 -63.93
C ASN A 419 18.48 -56.09 -62.77
N PRO A 420 18.07 -57.15 -62.03
CA PRO A 420 16.90 -57.10 -61.12
C PRO A 420 17.04 -56.42 -59.74
N ASN A 421 18.16 -55.80 -59.36
CA ASN A 421 18.40 -55.42 -57.94
C ASN A 421 18.05 -53.98 -57.51
N VAL A 422 17.26 -53.22 -58.27
CA VAL A 422 16.98 -51.80 -57.94
C VAL A 422 15.50 -51.48 -57.63
N ALA A 423 14.56 -52.39 -57.87
CA ALA A 423 13.12 -52.09 -57.72
C ALA A 423 12.57 -52.22 -56.28
N GLY A 424 13.28 -52.88 -55.35
CA GLY A 424 12.75 -53.12 -53.99
C GLY A 424 12.98 -52.00 -52.97
N SER A 425 13.96 -51.11 -53.18
CA SER A 425 14.38 -50.17 -52.12
C SER A 425 13.71 -48.80 -52.18
N LEU A 426 13.18 -48.40 -53.34
CA LEU A 426 12.56 -47.08 -53.52
C LEU A 426 11.09 -47.06 -53.05
N ALA A 427 10.32 -48.11 -53.35
CA ALA A 427 8.93 -48.24 -52.89
C ALA A 427 8.80 -48.38 -51.37
N ALA A 428 9.74 -49.08 -50.71
CA ALA A 428 9.76 -49.23 -49.25
C ALA A 428 10.17 -47.94 -48.51
N LYS A 429 11.09 -47.15 -49.08
CA LYS A 429 11.51 -45.85 -48.51
C LYS A 429 10.44 -44.76 -48.66
N VAL A 430 9.67 -44.79 -49.75
CA VAL A 430 8.56 -43.85 -49.95
C VAL A 430 7.40 -44.13 -48.98
N LYS A 431 7.05 -45.40 -48.75
CA LYS A 431 5.98 -45.77 -47.80
C LYS A 431 6.33 -45.42 -46.35
N LYS A 432 7.57 -45.66 -45.92
CA LYS A 432 8.06 -45.29 -44.58
C LYS A 432 8.02 -43.77 -44.34
N ASN A 433 8.44 -42.97 -45.33
CA ASN A 433 8.35 -41.52 -45.23
C ASN A 433 6.91 -41.01 -45.23
N THR A 434 5.97 -41.66 -45.92
CA THR A 434 4.55 -41.30 -45.85
C THR A 434 3.94 -41.58 -44.47
N ASP A 435 4.24 -42.75 -43.87
CA ASP A 435 3.73 -43.11 -42.53
C ASP A 435 4.36 -42.24 -41.41
N ASP A 436 5.65 -41.88 -41.55
CA ASP A 436 6.35 -40.96 -40.62
C ASP A 436 5.82 -39.52 -40.73
N ILE A 437 5.42 -39.06 -41.93
CA ILE A 437 4.80 -37.73 -42.14
C ILE A 437 3.36 -37.68 -41.61
N VAL A 438 2.57 -38.74 -41.78
CA VAL A 438 1.20 -38.83 -41.23
C VAL A 438 1.21 -38.86 -39.70
N THR A 439 2.20 -39.54 -39.09
CA THR A 439 2.40 -39.59 -37.63
C THR A 439 2.93 -38.26 -37.06
N ALA A 440 3.76 -37.53 -37.81
CA ALA A 440 4.21 -36.19 -37.43
C ALA A 440 3.08 -35.15 -37.53
N ASN A 441 2.17 -35.25 -38.51
CA ASN A 441 1.04 -34.32 -38.68
C ASN A 441 -0.12 -34.57 -37.69
N SER A 442 -0.41 -35.82 -37.33
CA SER A 442 -1.47 -36.11 -36.34
C SER A 442 -1.11 -35.68 -34.91
N ASN A 443 0.17 -35.44 -34.62
CA ASN A 443 0.64 -34.82 -33.37
C ASN A 443 0.62 -33.27 -33.39
N LEU A 444 0.41 -32.65 -34.55
CA LEU A 444 0.32 -31.19 -34.72
C LEU A 444 -1.12 -30.67 -34.73
N GLU A 445 -2.12 -31.52 -35.00
CA GLU A 445 -3.53 -31.09 -35.12
C GLU A 445 -4.23 -30.77 -33.79
N TRP A 446 -3.63 -31.07 -32.64
CA TRP A 446 -4.28 -30.76 -31.35
C TRP A 446 -3.92 -29.41 -30.73
N LYS A 447 -3.06 -28.61 -31.37
CA LYS A 447 -2.69 -27.29 -30.85
C LYS A 447 -2.32 -26.34 -31.98
N LEU A 448 -3.30 -25.62 -32.52
CA LEU A 448 -3.02 -24.23 -32.91
C LEU A 448 -4.26 -23.33 -33.05
N ASN A 449 -5.49 -23.83 -33.17
CA ASN A 449 -6.68 -22.96 -33.32
C ASN A 449 -7.97 -23.60 -32.77
N GLY A 450 -8.25 -23.40 -31.48
CA GLY A 450 -9.54 -23.79 -30.87
C GLY A 450 -9.91 -22.92 -29.68
N THR A 451 -11.21 -22.68 -29.49
CA THR A 451 -11.77 -21.99 -28.31
C THR A 451 -12.04 -23.04 -27.24
N TYR A 452 -11.37 -22.96 -26.09
CA TYR A 452 -11.48 -23.95 -25.02
C TYR A 452 -12.28 -23.40 -23.82
N LYS A 453 -13.00 -24.26 -23.10
CA LYS A 453 -13.77 -23.91 -21.89
C LYS A 453 -12.94 -24.13 -20.62
N ALA A 454 -13.31 -23.44 -19.54
CA ALA A 454 -12.65 -23.51 -18.23
C ALA A 454 -12.58 -24.91 -17.57
N THR A 455 -13.26 -25.90 -18.13
CA THR A 455 -13.29 -27.29 -17.65
C THR A 455 -12.48 -28.26 -18.51
N ASP A 456 -11.83 -27.80 -19.58
CA ASP A 456 -11.15 -28.69 -20.52
C ASP A 456 -9.78 -29.13 -19.98
N THR A 457 -9.52 -30.44 -19.98
CA THR A 457 -8.24 -31.03 -19.55
C THR A 457 -7.34 -31.31 -20.74
N CYS A 458 -6.11 -30.77 -20.73
CA CYS A 458 -5.09 -31.07 -21.73
C CYS A 458 -4.15 -32.18 -21.22
N PRO A 459 -4.10 -33.37 -21.85
CA PRO A 459 -3.14 -34.42 -21.50
C PRO A 459 -1.72 -34.00 -21.90
N LEU A 460 -0.74 -34.22 -21.03
CA LEU A 460 0.67 -33.92 -21.27
C LEU A 460 1.47 -35.18 -21.63
N PRO A 461 2.38 -35.13 -22.62
CA PRO A 461 3.33 -36.22 -22.88
C PRO A 461 4.40 -36.35 -21.79
N GLU A 462 4.88 -37.57 -21.53
CA GLU A 462 5.61 -37.97 -20.31
C GLU A 462 7.01 -37.35 -20.06
N LYS A 463 7.62 -36.60 -20.99
CA LYS A 463 9.03 -36.14 -20.80
C LYS A 463 9.34 -34.77 -21.43
N TYR A 464 9.38 -33.71 -20.62
CA TYR A 464 10.01 -32.42 -20.94
C TYR A 464 10.56 -31.73 -19.69
N ASN A 465 11.54 -30.83 -19.87
CA ASN A 465 12.24 -30.15 -18.77
C ASN A 465 11.69 -28.74 -18.48
N GLU A 466 11.03 -28.10 -19.46
CA GLU A 466 10.40 -26.79 -19.29
C GLU A 466 9.02 -26.74 -19.95
N LEU A 467 8.02 -26.25 -19.19
CA LEU A 467 6.68 -25.94 -19.70
C LEU A 467 6.53 -24.43 -19.82
N MET A 468 6.16 -23.94 -21.02
CA MET A 468 5.76 -22.56 -21.24
C MET A 468 4.32 -22.47 -21.73
N ILE A 469 3.49 -21.66 -21.06
CA ILE A 469 2.09 -21.42 -21.41
C ILE A 469 1.94 -19.93 -21.74
N LYS A 470 1.41 -19.60 -22.93
CA LYS A 470 0.97 -18.24 -23.29
C LYS A 470 -0.56 -18.20 -23.37
N ILE A 471 -1.18 -17.19 -22.79
CA ILE A 471 -2.65 -17.05 -22.75
C ILE A 471 -3.03 -15.77 -23.51
N TYR A 472 -3.91 -15.88 -24.50
CA TYR A 472 -4.44 -14.79 -25.28
C TYR A 472 -5.91 -14.56 -24.88
N ARG A 473 -6.28 -13.31 -24.52
CA ARG A 473 -7.65 -12.95 -24.15
C ARG A 473 -8.45 -12.44 -25.36
N THR A 474 -9.77 -12.64 -25.32
CA THR A 474 -10.72 -12.03 -26.27
C THR A 474 -11.67 -11.00 -25.64
N SER A 475 -11.55 -10.61 -24.36
CA SER A 475 -12.39 -9.57 -23.75
C SER A 475 -11.75 -8.83 -22.56
N ASP A 476 -12.20 -7.58 -22.35
CA ASP A 476 -11.57 -6.56 -21.48
C ASP A 476 -11.98 -6.59 -19.99
N TYR A 477 -12.77 -7.57 -19.53
CA TYR A 477 -13.47 -7.48 -18.23
C TYR A 477 -12.97 -8.39 -17.09
N ALA A 478 -11.92 -9.20 -17.27
CA ALA A 478 -11.44 -10.12 -16.22
C ALA A 478 -10.32 -9.50 -15.35
N TYR A 479 -10.56 -9.35 -14.04
CA TYR A 479 -9.63 -8.72 -13.10
C TYR A 479 -8.55 -9.67 -12.53
N THR A 480 -8.69 -11.00 -12.69
CA THR A 480 -7.66 -11.97 -12.27
C THR A 480 -7.70 -13.23 -13.15
N CYS A 481 -6.55 -13.69 -13.65
CA CYS A 481 -6.39 -15.03 -14.23
C CYS A 481 -5.39 -15.83 -13.38
N GLY A 482 -5.76 -17.05 -12.97
CA GLY A 482 -4.91 -17.95 -12.20
C GLY A 482 -4.65 -19.24 -12.97
N VAL A 483 -3.45 -19.78 -12.88
CA VAL A 483 -3.12 -21.11 -13.41
C VAL A 483 -2.91 -22.05 -12.21
N ASN A 484 -3.70 -23.13 -12.12
CA ASN A 484 -3.64 -24.09 -11.02
C ASN A 484 -3.05 -25.42 -11.51
N ILE A 485 -1.84 -25.73 -11.04
CA ILE A 485 -1.17 -26.97 -11.44
C ILE A 485 -1.43 -28.02 -10.37
N LEU A 486 -2.24 -29.03 -10.71
CA LEU A 486 -2.60 -30.12 -9.80
C LEU A 486 -1.61 -31.28 -9.97
N LYS A 487 -0.99 -31.70 -8.86
CA LYS A 487 -0.13 -32.90 -8.82
C LYS A 487 -1.00 -34.15 -8.69
N ALA A 488 -0.71 -35.19 -9.46
CA ALA A 488 -1.53 -36.40 -9.58
C ALA A 488 -1.52 -37.33 -8.34
N GLU A 489 -0.72 -37.05 -7.31
CA GLU A 489 -0.75 -37.82 -6.06
C GLU A 489 -1.37 -37.00 -4.92
N ILE A 490 -2.58 -37.42 -4.55
CA ILE A 490 -3.30 -37.05 -3.33
C ILE A 490 -3.71 -35.59 -3.29
N GLY A 491 -4.87 -35.26 -3.90
CA GLY A 491 -5.91 -34.33 -3.41
C GLY A 491 -5.53 -33.05 -2.62
N LYS A 492 -4.30 -32.55 -2.76
CA LYS A 492 -3.73 -31.45 -2.00
C LYS A 492 -3.15 -30.46 -2.99
N ASN A 493 -3.70 -29.25 -2.98
CA ASN A 493 -3.13 -28.10 -3.66
C ASN A 493 -1.77 -27.77 -3.03
N THR A 494 -0.68 -28.27 -3.62
CA THR A 494 0.68 -27.95 -3.19
C THR A 494 1.27 -26.85 -4.08
N GLY A 495 0.90 -25.60 -3.80
CA GLY A 495 1.65 -24.36 -4.09
C GLY A 495 1.88 -23.96 -5.55
N ASN A 496 1.31 -22.84 -6.00
CA ASN A 496 1.90 -21.49 -5.96
C ASN A 496 0.91 -20.53 -6.64
N TRP A 497 0.46 -19.49 -5.94
CA TRP A 497 -0.33 -18.42 -6.54
C TRP A 497 0.67 -17.41 -7.14
N MET A 498 0.78 -17.32 -8.46
CA MET A 498 1.42 -16.16 -9.08
C MET A 498 0.35 -15.11 -9.41
N THR A 499 0.22 -14.11 -8.55
CA THR A 499 -0.51 -12.88 -8.81
C THR A 499 0.44 -11.92 -9.53
N GLY A 500 0.42 -11.93 -10.86
CA GLY A 500 1.25 -11.03 -11.66
C GLY A 500 0.99 -11.19 -13.14
N CYS A 501 -0.13 -10.65 -13.62
CA CYS A 501 -0.38 -10.49 -15.04
C CYS A 501 0.28 -9.19 -15.51
N GLY A 502 1.30 -9.30 -16.36
CA GLY A 502 1.97 -8.16 -17.01
C GLY A 502 1.31 -7.81 -18.34
N ARG A 503 1.17 -6.52 -18.63
CA ARG A 503 0.63 -5.99 -19.89
C ARG A 503 1.78 -5.73 -20.85
N ASP A 504 1.73 -6.28 -22.06
CA ASP A 504 2.57 -5.81 -23.16
C ASP A 504 1.73 -5.11 -24.24
N ALA A 505 2.39 -4.55 -25.25
CA ALA A 505 1.77 -3.68 -26.25
C ALA A 505 0.71 -4.37 -27.13
N ASN A 506 0.62 -5.71 -27.11
CA ASN A 506 -0.25 -6.48 -27.99
C ASN A 506 -1.26 -7.39 -27.23
N GLY A 507 -1.22 -7.42 -25.89
CA GLY A 507 -2.14 -8.21 -25.07
C GLY A 507 -1.60 -8.52 -23.68
N TRP A 508 -2.33 -9.35 -22.91
CA TRP A 508 -1.82 -9.90 -21.66
C TRP A 508 -0.89 -11.08 -21.97
N ASP A 509 0.40 -11.01 -21.62
CA ASP A 509 1.34 -12.13 -21.81
C ASP A 509 1.74 -12.65 -20.41
N VAL A 510 1.18 -13.78 -20.00
CA VAL A 510 1.57 -14.45 -18.74
C VAL A 510 2.63 -15.50 -19.06
N LYS A 511 3.91 -15.18 -18.81
CA LYS A 511 5.01 -16.14 -19.01
C LYS A 511 5.24 -16.96 -17.74
N ILE A 512 4.78 -18.20 -17.75
CA ILE A 512 5.09 -19.17 -16.69
C ILE A 512 6.19 -20.09 -17.22
N VAL A 513 7.35 -20.09 -16.57
CA VAL A 513 8.45 -21.02 -16.84
C VAL A 513 8.58 -21.93 -15.62
N ILE A 514 8.39 -23.23 -15.84
CA ILE A 514 8.51 -24.24 -14.77
C ILE A 514 9.72 -25.10 -15.09
N ALA A 515 10.76 -25.00 -14.28
CA ALA A 515 11.89 -25.90 -14.35
C ALA A 515 11.50 -27.25 -13.73
N ILE A 516 11.36 -28.28 -14.55
CA ILE A 516 11.04 -29.63 -14.10
C ILE A 516 12.35 -30.30 -13.69
N THR A 517 12.60 -30.36 -12.38
CA THR A 517 13.75 -31.10 -11.83
C THR A 517 13.44 -32.60 -11.84
N ASN A 518 13.82 -33.27 -12.92
CA ASN A 518 14.09 -34.70 -13.16
C ASN A 518 13.41 -35.83 -12.34
N THR A 519 12.28 -35.63 -11.65
CA THR A 519 11.66 -36.73 -10.87
C THR A 519 10.14 -36.67 -10.74
N ILE A 520 9.42 -35.86 -11.53
CA ILE A 520 7.97 -35.70 -11.33
C ILE A 520 7.23 -35.72 -12.67
N ALA A 521 6.42 -36.76 -12.90
CA ALA A 521 5.48 -36.83 -14.02
C ALA A 521 4.28 -35.90 -13.76
N ILE A 522 4.06 -34.94 -14.65
CA ILE A 522 2.90 -34.03 -14.62
C ILE A 522 1.89 -34.56 -15.65
N ASN A 523 0.78 -35.13 -15.20
CA ASN A 523 -0.19 -35.78 -16.10
C ASN A 523 -1.26 -34.81 -16.66
N SER A 524 -1.50 -33.67 -16.00
CA SER A 524 -2.48 -32.67 -16.43
C SER A 524 -2.22 -31.28 -15.83
N VAL A 525 -2.66 -30.24 -16.53
CA VAL A 525 -2.61 -28.83 -16.09
C VAL A 525 -4.03 -28.27 -16.11
N PHE A 526 -4.45 -27.58 -15.04
CA PHE A 526 -5.75 -26.94 -14.93
C PHE A 526 -5.59 -25.41 -14.98
N ILE A 527 -6.35 -24.73 -15.84
CA ILE A 527 -6.33 -23.27 -15.95
C ILE A 527 -7.69 -22.77 -15.43
N ASN A 528 -7.70 -21.97 -14.37
CA ASN A 528 -8.93 -21.47 -13.76
C ASN A 528 -9.01 -19.94 -13.88
N ALA A 529 -9.84 -19.45 -14.79
CA ALA A 529 -10.14 -18.04 -14.89
C ALA A 529 -11.19 -17.68 -13.83
N ALA A 530 -11.02 -16.54 -13.13
CA ALA A 530 -11.90 -16.15 -12.04
C ALA A 530 -13.35 -15.80 -12.47
N ASP A 531 -13.63 -15.78 -13.77
CA ASP A 531 -15.00 -15.69 -14.29
C ASP A 531 -15.30 -16.85 -15.25
N ASN A 532 -16.50 -17.42 -15.13
CA ASN A 532 -17.00 -18.50 -16.00
C ASN A 532 -17.56 -17.96 -17.34
N LYS A 533 -17.24 -16.72 -17.74
CA LYS A 533 -17.87 -16.02 -18.87
C LYS A 533 -16.90 -15.60 -19.97
N SER A 534 -15.59 -15.68 -19.74
CA SER A 534 -14.57 -15.24 -20.68
C SER A 534 -14.06 -16.40 -21.54
N ASN A 535 -14.13 -16.23 -22.86
CA ASN A 535 -13.41 -17.10 -23.81
C ASN A 535 -11.92 -16.75 -23.77
N PHE A 536 -11.06 -17.77 -23.74
CA PHE A 536 -9.61 -17.60 -23.80
C PHE A 536 -9.01 -18.62 -24.78
N SER A 537 -7.94 -18.22 -25.45
CA SER A 537 -7.09 -19.14 -26.23
C SER A 537 -5.72 -19.19 -25.57
N PHE A 538 -5.04 -20.33 -25.65
CA PHE A 538 -3.69 -20.46 -25.10
C PHE A 538 -2.83 -21.31 -26.03
N VAL A 539 -1.54 -21.02 -26.03
CA VAL A 539 -0.53 -21.78 -26.76
C VAL A 539 0.46 -22.33 -25.75
N VAL A 540 0.64 -23.65 -25.77
CA VAL A 540 1.63 -24.33 -24.93
C VAL A 540 2.84 -24.62 -25.79
N TYR A 541 3.99 -24.11 -25.36
CA TYR A 541 5.28 -24.39 -25.97
C TYR A 541 6.04 -25.42 -25.12
N TYR A 542 6.66 -26.38 -25.80
CA TYR A 542 7.48 -27.42 -25.20
C TYR A 542 8.95 -27.14 -25.54
N ARG A 543 9.87 -27.32 -24.58
CA ARG A 543 11.31 -27.24 -24.81
C ARG A 543 12.04 -28.44 -24.21
#